data_AF-A0A074TC76-F1
#
_entry.id   AF-A0A074TC76-F1
#
_cell.length_a   1.000
_cell.length_b   1.000
_cell.length_c   1.000
_cell.angle_alpha   90.00
_cell.angle_beta   90.00
_cell.angle_gamma   90.00
#
_symmetry.space_group_name_H-M   'P 1'
#
loop_
_entity.id
_entity.type
_entity.pdbx_description
1 polymer ?
#
loop_
_entity_poly.entity_id
_entity_poly.type
_entity_poly.pdbx_seq_one_letter_code
_entity_poly.pdbx_strand_id
1 'polypeptide(L)'
;MQSRWNDADARKFAEAAEAAGQPAALGLRVYSSRLIGQDPDLVLHGGGNTSVKIPDAPGKQIIHVKGSGWDLGDIEAPGLPAMWLEPLLETRAIAHMSDEEMVAFLRRHLLDPTAPNPSVEALLHAYMPQAFVDHSHATAILALADQEDMEPVVREIYRGRVGFVPYVMPGYALSHACNDALARDPKVEGLWLEKHGLFTFAETARDSYELMIEFVTAAEEFLAAKGIEVEAPQTNDAPMPEELAAALIEALAAQGALGTAPAVDFRSTPAIRRYLGRENLAELAMRGTATPDHVIRIKPFPMILEAGDDAAAITRKLAEYADRYAAYFARNAPNASEPKTMLDPAPRVVLMPGVGLFGLGANDKASRIAGDLLEQTARIVNAAEDYGRFAPISEGELFDMEYWSLEQAKLKN
;
A
#
# COMPACT_ATOMS: atom_id res chain seq x y z
N MET A 1 4.89 -11.59 14.96
CA MET A 1 4.33 -12.50 13.91
C MET A 1 5.08 -13.83 13.84
N GLN A 2 4.51 -14.89 13.23
CA GLN A 2 5.21 -16.17 12.99
C GLN A 2 5.45 -16.39 11.49
N SER A 3 6.63 -16.91 11.12
CA SER A 3 6.94 -17.28 9.74
C SER A 3 6.02 -18.40 9.27
N ARG A 4 5.38 -18.21 8.11
CA ARG A 4 4.55 -19.24 7.43
C ARG A 4 5.34 -20.03 6.37
N TRP A 5 6.66 -19.88 6.35
CA TRP A 5 7.52 -20.59 5.40
C TRP A 5 7.45 -22.11 5.61
N ASN A 6 7.27 -22.85 4.53
CA ASN A 6 7.21 -24.30 4.50
C ASN A 6 8.13 -24.86 3.41
N ASP A 7 9.14 -25.64 3.81
CA ASP A 7 10.15 -26.17 2.89
C ASP A 7 9.62 -27.21 1.89
N ALA A 8 8.47 -27.82 2.16
CA ALA A 8 7.83 -28.74 1.21
C ALA A 8 7.08 -27.96 0.13
N ASP A 9 6.34 -26.91 0.51
CA ASP A 9 5.65 -26.06 -0.45
C ASP A 9 6.63 -25.23 -1.29
N ALA A 10 7.67 -24.65 -0.68
CA ALA A 10 8.75 -23.97 -1.40
C ALA A 10 9.37 -24.86 -2.49
N ARG A 11 9.64 -26.14 -2.17
CA ARG A 11 10.12 -27.12 -3.16
C ARG A 11 9.13 -27.36 -4.29
N LYS A 12 7.83 -27.53 -4.00
CA LYS A 12 6.82 -27.73 -5.04
C LYS A 12 6.77 -26.55 -6.02
N PHE A 13 6.86 -25.31 -5.52
CA PHE A 13 6.88 -24.13 -6.38
C PHE A 13 8.16 -24.04 -7.23
N ALA A 14 9.31 -24.38 -6.67
CA ALA A 14 10.57 -24.45 -7.40
C ALA A 14 10.51 -25.54 -8.51
N GLU A 15 10.10 -26.76 -8.17
CA GLU A 15 9.96 -27.88 -9.10
C GLU A 15 8.94 -27.60 -10.20
N ALA A 16 7.81 -26.94 -9.86
CA ALA A 16 6.81 -26.54 -10.84
C ALA A 16 7.33 -25.49 -11.83
N ALA A 17 8.13 -24.52 -11.36
CA ALA A 17 8.78 -23.55 -12.24
C ALA A 17 9.77 -24.25 -13.19
N GLU A 18 10.60 -25.15 -12.69
CA GLU A 18 11.55 -25.93 -13.51
C GLU A 18 10.83 -26.80 -14.55
N ALA A 19 9.74 -27.47 -14.16
CA ALA A 19 8.91 -28.25 -15.06
C ALA A 19 8.27 -27.40 -16.18
N ALA A 20 8.02 -26.12 -15.91
CA ALA A 20 7.56 -25.13 -16.89
C ALA A 20 8.69 -24.46 -17.69
N GLY A 21 9.95 -24.89 -17.51
CA GLY A 21 11.11 -24.31 -18.18
C GLY A 21 11.56 -22.97 -17.62
N GLN A 22 11.16 -22.63 -16.39
CA GLN A 22 11.53 -21.41 -15.68
C GLN A 22 12.57 -21.71 -14.58
N PRO A 23 13.37 -20.72 -14.15
CA PRO A 23 14.31 -20.91 -13.04
C PRO A 23 13.59 -21.19 -11.72
N ALA A 24 14.13 -22.11 -10.91
CA ALA A 24 13.62 -22.41 -9.56
C ALA A 24 13.45 -21.15 -8.67
N ALA A 25 14.37 -20.18 -8.80
CA ALA A 25 14.32 -18.91 -8.06
C ALA A 25 13.04 -18.10 -8.35
N LEU A 26 12.50 -18.17 -9.57
CA LEU A 26 11.22 -17.52 -9.91
C LEU A 26 10.05 -18.21 -9.21
N GLY A 27 10.05 -19.55 -9.16
CA GLY A 27 9.07 -20.32 -8.40
C GLY A 27 9.10 -19.99 -6.91
N LEU A 28 10.30 -19.95 -6.31
CA LEU A 28 10.49 -19.52 -4.93
C LEU A 28 10.02 -18.08 -4.70
N ARG A 29 10.24 -17.19 -5.67
CA ARG A 29 9.75 -15.81 -5.56
C ARG A 29 8.23 -15.79 -5.51
N VAL A 30 7.55 -16.44 -6.45
CA VAL A 30 6.09 -16.57 -6.46
C VAL A 30 5.57 -17.09 -5.11
N TYR A 31 6.18 -18.14 -4.57
CA TYR A 31 5.80 -18.71 -3.27
C TYR A 31 5.88 -17.68 -2.14
N SER A 32 7.04 -17.05 -1.98
CA SER A 32 7.27 -16.05 -0.92
C SER A 32 6.44 -14.77 -1.09
N SER A 33 6.19 -14.32 -2.33
CA SER A 33 5.27 -13.21 -2.60
C SER A 33 3.86 -13.54 -2.10
N ARG A 34 3.39 -14.77 -2.34
CA ARG A 34 2.11 -15.25 -1.82
C ARG A 34 2.08 -15.30 -0.29
N LEU A 35 3.16 -15.72 0.36
CA LEU A 35 3.24 -15.68 1.83
C LEU A 35 3.08 -14.25 2.39
N ILE A 36 3.59 -13.23 1.70
CA ILE A 36 3.40 -11.83 2.08
C ILE A 36 1.96 -11.40 1.80
N GLY A 37 1.48 -11.60 0.56
CA GLY A 37 0.16 -11.14 0.12
C GLY A 37 -1.04 -11.86 0.75
N GLN A 38 -0.85 -13.05 1.30
CA GLN A 38 -1.88 -13.78 2.04
C GLN A 38 -1.93 -13.38 3.52
N ASP A 39 -1.07 -12.46 3.97
CA ASP A 39 -1.13 -11.90 5.32
C ASP A 39 -1.66 -10.45 5.26
N PRO A 40 -2.92 -10.21 5.67
CA PRO A 40 -3.48 -8.86 5.67
C PRO A 40 -2.77 -7.90 6.64
N ASP A 41 -1.92 -8.40 7.55
CA ASP A 41 -1.08 -7.55 8.40
C ASP A 41 0.24 -7.14 7.75
N LEU A 42 0.64 -7.78 6.64
CA LEU A 42 1.82 -7.39 5.87
C LEU A 42 1.46 -6.50 4.69
N VAL A 43 0.41 -6.83 3.94
CA VAL A 43 0.02 -6.06 2.77
C VAL A 43 -1.43 -6.30 2.40
N LEU A 44 -2.08 -5.28 1.84
CA LEU A 44 -3.42 -5.40 1.29
C LEU A 44 -3.44 -5.05 -0.19
N HIS A 45 -4.16 -5.87 -0.96
CA HIS A 45 -4.51 -5.63 -2.35
C HIS A 45 -3.30 -5.29 -3.25
N GLY A 46 -3.38 -4.16 -3.96
CA GLY A 46 -2.32 -3.70 -4.85
C GLY A 46 -1.08 -3.15 -4.15
N GLY A 47 -1.05 -3.12 -2.81
CA GLY A 47 0.10 -2.72 -2.02
C GLY A 47 1.29 -3.65 -2.15
N GLY A 48 2.45 -3.17 -1.67
CA GLY A 48 3.72 -3.89 -1.67
C GLY A 48 4.20 -4.34 -3.06
N ASN A 49 5.42 -4.85 -3.10
CA ASN A 49 6.01 -5.45 -4.28
C ASN A 49 7.21 -6.33 -3.90
N THR A 50 7.54 -7.25 -4.80
CA THR A 50 8.64 -8.19 -4.59
C THR A 50 9.41 -8.34 -5.88
N SER A 51 10.71 -8.63 -5.76
CA SER A 51 11.55 -8.95 -6.91
C SER A 51 12.49 -10.12 -6.67
N VAL A 52 12.95 -10.73 -7.76
CA VAL A 52 14.09 -11.65 -7.77
C VAL A 52 15.04 -11.30 -8.92
N LYS A 53 16.35 -11.30 -8.64
CA LYS A 53 17.42 -11.20 -9.63
C LYS A 53 17.98 -12.60 -9.89
N ILE A 54 18.01 -13.02 -11.15
CA ILE A 54 18.40 -14.36 -11.57
C ILE A 54 19.56 -14.24 -12.57
N PRO A 55 20.70 -14.91 -12.32
CA PRO A 55 21.78 -14.95 -13.30
C PRO A 55 21.35 -15.65 -14.61
N ASP A 56 21.67 -15.04 -15.75
CA ASP A 56 21.45 -15.62 -17.09
C ASP A 56 22.78 -16.05 -17.73
N ALA A 57 23.77 -15.16 -17.73
CA ALA A 57 25.11 -15.41 -18.24
C ALA A 57 26.15 -14.62 -17.42
N PRO A 58 27.47 -14.86 -17.58
CA PRO A 58 28.49 -14.10 -16.86
C PRO A 58 28.33 -12.58 -17.08
N GLY A 59 28.07 -11.85 -16.00
CA GLY A 59 27.84 -10.40 -16.05
C GLY A 59 26.48 -9.98 -16.63
N LYS A 60 25.51 -10.91 -16.74
CA LYS A 60 24.14 -10.66 -17.17
C LYS A 60 23.14 -11.27 -16.21
N GLN A 61 22.28 -10.44 -15.63
CA GLN A 61 21.21 -10.85 -14.73
C GLN A 61 19.86 -10.37 -15.27
N ILE A 62 18.84 -11.17 -15.03
CA ILE A 62 17.45 -10.81 -15.29
C ILE A 62 16.82 -10.46 -13.94
N ILE A 63 16.14 -9.32 -13.87
CA ILE A 63 15.30 -8.99 -12.73
C ILE A 63 13.83 -9.22 -13.09
N HIS A 64 13.14 -9.91 -12.18
CA HIS A 64 11.70 -10.09 -12.19
C HIS A 64 11.11 -9.24 -11.06
N VAL A 65 10.20 -8.31 -11.38
CA VAL A 65 9.57 -7.41 -10.39
C VAL A 65 8.06 -7.48 -10.55
N LYS A 66 7.29 -7.40 -9.43
CA LYS A 66 5.82 -7.34 -9.47
C LYS A 66 5.32 -6.37 -10.54
N GLY A 67 4.42 -6.85 -11.38
CA GLY A 67 3.71 -6.06 -12.39
C GLY A 67 2.41 -5.45 -11.85
N SER A 68 2.02 -4.33 -12.44
CA SER A 68 0.75 -3.65 -12.15
C SER A 68 -0.45 -4.57 -12.45
N GLY A 69 -1.48 -4.49 -11.61
CA GLY A 69 -2.71 -5.28 -11.74
C GLY A 69 -2.69 -6.66 -11.09
N TRP A 70 -1.57 -7.08 -10.49
CA TRP A 70 -1.46 -8.32 -9.73
C TRP A 70 -1.46 -8.06 -8.23
N ASP A 71 -2.18 -8.91 -7.49
CA ASP A 71 -2.10 -9.00 -6.03
C ASP A 71 -0.97 -9.97 -5.66
N LEU A 72 -0.21 -9.68 -4.59
CA LEU A 72 0.85 -10.59 -4.15
C LEU A 72 0.29 -11.92 -3.65
N GLY A 73 -0.94 -11.93 -3.10
CA GLY A 73 -1.53 -13.10 -2.44
C GLY A 73 -1.87 -14.24 -3.40
N ASP A 74 -2.07 -13.94 -4.68
CA ASP A 74 -2.35 -14.91 -5.74
C ASP A 74 -1.40 -14.81 -6.94
N ILE A 75 -0.36 -13.97 -6.87
CA ILE A 75 0.59 -13.74 -7.96
C ILE A 75 1.12 -15.03 -8.59
N GLU A 76 1.29 -15.03 -9.91
CA GLU A 76 1.93 -16.09 -10.66
C GLU A 76 3.14 -15.54 -11.42
N ALA A 77 3.94 -16.43 -12.04
CA ALA A 77 5.12 -16.01 -12.81
C ALA A 77 4.82 -14.89 -13.85
N PRO A 78 3.69 -14.88 -14.58
CA PRO A 78 3.35 -13.77 -15.48
C PRO A 78 3.14 -12.42 -14.79
N GLY A 79 2.85 -12.42 -13.48
CA GLY A 79 2.77 -11.22 -12.65
C GLY A 79 4.13 -10.64 -12.25
N LEU A 80 5.23 -11.29 -12.65
CA LEU A 80 6.61 -10.87 -12.38
C LEU A 80 7.36 -10.62 -13.71
N PRO A 81 7.03 -9.55 -14.45
CA PRO A 81 7.68 -9.16 -15.70
C PRO A 81 9.21 -9.13 -15.58
N ALA A 82 9.87 -9.66 -16.61
CA ALA A 82 11.32 -9.81 -16.67
C ALA A 82 11.97 -8.66 -17.45
N MET A 83 13.10 -8.16 -16.95
CA MET A 83 13.94 -7.15 -17.59
C MET A 83 15.43 -7.50 -17.41
N TRP A 84 16.28 -7.06 -18.33
CA TRP A 84 17.73 -7.07 -18.08
C TRP A 84 18.09 -6.13 -16.94
N LEU A 85 18.89 -6.57 -15.98
CA LEU A 85 19.24 -5.77 -14.80
C LEU A 85 20.22 -4.65 -15.15
N GLU A 86 21.18 -4.90 -16.04
CA GLU A 86 22.29 -3.97 -16.29
C GLU A 86 21.82 -2.59 -16.79
N PRO A 87 20.91 -2.49 -17.80
CA PRO A 87 20.39 -1.19 -18.22
C PRO A 87 19.68 -0.44 -17.08
N LEU A 88 18.97 -1.16 -16.20
CA LEU A 88 18.31 -0.55 -15.04
C LEU A 88 19.36 0.04 -14.08
N LEU A 89 20.48 -0.65 -13.84
CA LEU A 89 21.55 -0.14 -12.97
C LEU A 89 22.24 1.12 -13.55
N GLU A 90 22.37 1.22 -14.88
CA GLU A 90 22.95 2.40 -15.55
C GLU A 90 22.15 3.68 -15.27
N THR A 91 20.85 3.55 -14.97
CA THR A 91 20.00 4.71 -14.64
C THR A 91 20.44 5.44 -13.38
N ARG A 92 21.28 4.85 -12.51
CA ARG A 92 21.88 5.57 -11.36
C ARG A 92 22.72 6.78 -11.77
N ALA A 93 23.25 6.79 -12.99
CA ALA A 93 24.06 7.90 -13.49
C ALA A 93 23.23 9.06 -14.06
N ILE A 94 21.91 8.86 -14.21
CA ILE A 94 21.00 9.89 -14.70
C ILE A 94 20.63 10.80 -13.52
N ALA A 95 20.71 12.12 -13.70
CA ALA A 95 20.46 13.06 -12.60
C ALA A 95 18.96 13.17 -12.27
N HIS A 96 18.11 13.18 -13.30
CA HIS A 96 16.67 13.33 -13.18
C HIS A 96 15.98 12.49 -14.26
N MET A 97 14.86 11.88 -13.90
CA MET A 97 13.99 11.12 -14.80
C MET A 97 12.56 11.38 -14.37
N SER A 98 11.70 11.77 -15.31
CA SER A 98 10.26 11.89 -15.04
C SER A 98 9.60 10.52 -14.90
N ASP A 99 8.39 10.48 -14.35
CA ASP A 99 7.62 9.24 -14.25
C ASP A 99 7.30 8.62 -15.62
N GLU A 100 6.99 9.46 -16.63
CA GLU A 100 6.77 9.01 -18.00
C GLU A 100 8.05 8.44 -18.62
N GLU A 101 9.18 9.11 -18.40
CA GLU A 101 10.49 8.63 -18.87
C GLU A 101 10.84 7.30 -18.21
N MET A 102 10.61 7.16 -16.90
CA MET A 102 10.84 5.93 -16.14
C MET A 102 9.96 4.79 -16.65
N VAL A 103 8.65 5.01 -16.83
CA VAL A 103 7.75 3.97 -17.34
C VAL A 103 8.10 3.57 -18.77
N ALA A 104 8.39 4.55 -19.64
CA ALA A 104 8.82 4.27 -21.00
C ALA A 104 10.14 3.49 -21.03
N PHE A 105 11.08 3.84 -20.15
CA PHE A 105 12.36 3.15 -19.98
C PHE A 105 12.14 1.71 -19.55
N LEU A 106 11.36 1.46 -18.49
CA LEU A 106 11.08 0.11 -17.98
C LEU A 106 10.37 -0.74 -19.05
N ARG A 107 9.34 -0.20 -19.72
CA ARG A 107 8.62 -0.91 -20.80
C ARG A 107 9.53 -1.30 -21.95
N ARG A 108 10.47 -0.42 -22.34
CA ARG A 108 11.42 -0.69 -23.42
C ARG A 108 12.40 -1.84 -23.09
N HIS A 109 12.64 -2.09 -21.81
CA HIS A 109 13.58 -3.12 -21.34
C HIS A 109 12.91 -4.43 -20.91
N LEU A 110 11.58 -4.56 -21.09
CA LEU A 110 10.88 -5.82 -20.92
C LEU A 110 11.40 -6.87 -21.90
N LEU A 111 11.64 -8.08 -21.40
CA LEU A 111 11.98 -9.22 -22.26
C LEU A 111 10.76 -9.71 -23.05
N ASP A 112 9.57 -9.58 -22.48
CA ASP A 112 8.29 -9.82 -23.14
C ASP A 112 7.49 -8.51 -23.22
N PRO A 113 7.29 -7.94 -24.43
CA PRO A 113 6.56 -6.68 -24.58
C PRO A 113 5.06 -6.79 -24.25
N THR A 114 4.52 -8.01 -24.12
CA THR A 114 3.13 -8.27 -23.73
C THR A 114 2.94 -8.39 -22.22
N ALA A 115 4.04 -8.44 -21.46
CA ALA A 115 4.01 -8.50 -20.01
C ALA A 115 3.39 -7.22 -19.40
N PRO A 116 2.83 -7.31 -18.17
CA PRO A 116 2.31 -6.14 -17.47
C PRO A 116 3.40 -5.09 -17.22
N ASN A 117 2.98 -3.84 -17.02
CA ASN A 117 3.91 -2.78 -16.59
C ASN A 117 4.58 -3.19 -15.27
N PRO A 118 5.92 -3.17 -15.15
CA PRO A 118 6.60 -3.36 -13.88
C PRO A 118 6.15 -2.31 -12.85
N SER A 119 6.33 -2.63 -11.56
CA SER A 119 6.14 -1.66 -10.46
C SER A 119 6.89 -0.36 -10.75
N VAL A 120 6.29 0.76 -10.36
CA VAL A 120 6.95 2.08 -10.35
C VAL A 120 8.20 2.11 -9.49
N GLU A 121 8.34 1.15 -8.57
CA GLU A 121 9.50 0.96 -7.71
C GLU A 121 10.50 -0.07 -8.28
N ALA A 122 10.38 -0.47 -9.54
CA ALA A 122 11.28 -1.47 -10.13
C ALA A 122 12.75 -1.05 -10.13
N LEU A 123 13.05 0.24 -10.27
CA LEU A 123 14.42 0.74 -10.16
C LEU A 123 14.97 0.63 -8.73
N LEU A 124 14.14 0.90 -7.72
CA LEU A 124 14.48 0.67 -6.32
C LEU A 124 14.87 -0.80 -6.10
N HIS A 125 14.06 -1.75 -6.56
CA HIS A 125 14.39 -3.18 -6.51
C HIS A 125 15.69 -3.52 -7.23
N ALA A 126 15.93 -2.93 -8.40
CA ALA A 126 17.16 -3.13 -9.16
C ALA A 126 18.38 -2.62 -8.39
N TYR A 127 18.25 -1.52 -7.66
CA TYR A 127 19.35 -0.91 -6.91
C TYR A 127 19.72 -1.67 -5.64
N MET A 128 18.83 -2.50 -5.09
CA MET A 128 19.17 -3.38 -3.98
C MET A 128 20.19 -4.44 -4.41
N PRO A 129 21.29 -4.65 -3.67
CA PRO A 129 22.36 -5.55 -4.12
C PRO A 129 21.98 -7.04 -4.07
N GLN A 130 21.08 -7.45 -3.19
CA GLN A 130 20.73 -8.84 -2.97
C GLN A 130 19.74 -9.37 -4.01
N ALA A 131 19.71 -10.69 -4.16
CA ALA A 131 18.89 -11.39 -5.15
C ALA A 131 17.38 -11.22 -4.91
N PHE A 132 16.91 -11.35 -3.68
CA PHE A 132 15.50 -11.27 -3.31
C PHE A 132 15.25 -9.99 -2.53
N VAL A 133 14.19 -9.28 -2.90
CA VAL A 133 13.77 -8.02 -2.27
C VAL A 133 12.26 -8.07 -2.06
N ASP A 134 11.84 -7.74 -0.85
CA ASP A 134 10.44 -7.69 -0.45
C ASP A 134 10.09 -6.29 0.07
N HIS A 135 8.90 -5.80 -0.29
CA HIS A 135 8.33 -4.55 0.18
C HIS A 135 6.93 -4.79 0.71
N SER A 136 6.66 -4.25 1.90
CA SER A 136 5.40 -4.41 2.60
C SER A 136 4.96 -3.09 3.24
N HIS A 137 3.64 -2.96 3.36
CA HIS A 137 2.94 -1.88 4.06
C HIS A 137 2.31 -2.44 5.34
N ALA A 138 3.13 -3.10 6.16
CA ALA A 138 2.64 -3.84 7.32
C ALA A 138 1.98 -2.92 8.35
N THR A 139 0.88 -3.35 8.97
CA THR A 139 0.05 -2.53 9.87
C THR A 139 0.86 -1.92 11.03
N ALA A 140 1.72 -2.71 11.68
CA ALA A 140 2.56 -2.24 12.78
C ALA A 140 3.64 -1.25 12.31
N ILE A 141 4.16 -1.46 11.09
CA ILE A 141 5.11 -0.54 10.46
C ILE A 141 4.41 0.79 10.17
N LEU A 142 3.21 0.78 9.57
CA LEU A 142 2.47 1.99 9.25
C LEU A 142 2.07 2.80 10.49
N ALA A 143 1.64 2.14 11.57
CA ALA A 143 1.32 2.80 12.84
C ALA A 143 2.49 3.67 13.38
N LEU A 144 3.71 3.22 13.10
CA LEU A 144 4.95 3.93 13.43
C LEU A 144 5.40 4.85 12.29
N ALA A 145 5.33 4.45 11.03
CA ALA A 145 5.85 5.20 9.88
C ALA A 145 5.09 6.51 9.66
N ASP A 146 3.81 6.54 10.04
CA ASP A 146 2.96 7.73 10.04
C ASP A 146 3.08 8.59 11.31
N GLN A 147 4.17 8.47 12.08
CA GLN A 147 4.50 9.38 13.18
C GLN A 147 5.50 10.46 12.74
N GLU A 148 5.54 11.59 13.43
CA GLU A 148 6.60 12.59 13.24
C GLU A 148 7.95 12.05 13.75
N ASP A 149 9.02 12.23 12.96
CA ASP A 149 10.43 11.97 13.33
C ASP A 149 10.70 10.57 13.93
N MET A 150 10.68 9.56 13.06
CA MET A 150 10.88 8.16 13.48
C MET A 150 12.29 7.63 13.33
N GLU A 151 13.22 8.39 12.78
CA GLU A 151 14.60 7.94 12.60
C GLU A 151 15.26 7.46 13.92
N PRO A 152 15.12 8.16 15.07
CA PRO A 152 15.68 7.69 16.33
C PRO A 152 15.07 6.37 16.80
N VAL A 153 13.77 6.18 16.58
CA VAL A 153 13.02 4.99 17.01
C VAL A 153 13.35 3.79 16.12
N VAL A 154 13.49 3.99 14.81
CA VAL A 154 13.95 2.95 13.88
C VAL A 154 15.33 2.44 14.29
N ARG A 155 16.24 3.34 14.70
CA ARG A 155 17.56 2.95 15.24
C ARG A 155 17.44 2.16 16.54
N GLU A 156 16.51 2.51 17.42
CA GLU A 156 16.26 1.79 18.68
C GLU A 156 15.74 0.36 18.42
N ILE A 157 14.72 0.22 17.57
CA ILE A 157 14.07 -1.06 17.26
C ILE A 157 15.06 -1.99 16.56
N TYR A 158 15.71 -1.52 15.50
CA TYR A 158 16.47 -2.38 14.59
C TYR A 158 17.98 -2.39 14.85
N ARG A 159 18.47 -1.56 15.79
CA ARG A 159 19.87 -1.53 16.24
C ARG A 159 20.88 -1.45 15.08
N GLY A 160 20.54 -0.65 14.07
CA GLY A 160 21.36 -0.43 12.88
C GLY A 160 21.19 -1.46 11.75
N ARG A 161 20.33 -2.48 11.89
CA ARG A 161 20.04 -3.44 10.82
C ARG A 161 19.11 -2.90 9.73
N VAL A 162 18.36 -1.84 10.04
CA VAL A 162 17.45 -1.17 9.11
C VAL A 162 17.88 0.28 8.94
N GLY A 163 18.14 0.68 7.70
CA GLY A 163 18.46 2.07 7.34
C GLY A 163 17.19 2.93 7.26
N PHE A 164 17.30 4.22 7.57
CA PHE A 164 16.18 5.16 7.48
C PHE A 164 16.24 5.97 6.18
N VAL A 165 15.11 6.07 5.50
CA VAL A 165 14.90 6.89 4.30
C VAL A 165 13.78 7.89 4.62
N PRO A 166 14.08 9.20 4.67
CA PRO A 166 13.06 10.24 4.83
C PRO A 166 12.01 10.18 3.73
N TYR A 167 10.84 10.75 3.96
CA TYR A 167 9.77 10.72 2.98
C TYR A 167 10.22 11.34 1.64
N VAL A 168 10.01 10.58 0.57
CA VAL A 168 10.16 10.99 -0.82
C VAL A 168 9.03 10.32 -1.60
N MET A 169 8.45 11.07 -2.54
CA MET A 169 7.46 10.52 -3.47
C MET A 169 7.96 9.23 -4.13
N PRO A 170 7.18 8.13 -4.12
CA PRO A 170 7.56 6.89 -4.79
C PRO A 170 7.92 7.09 -6.25
N GLY A 171 8.86 6.27 -6.75
CA GLY A 171 9.38 6.34 -8.12
C GLY A 171 10.90 6.54 -8.17
N TYR A 172 11.37 7.30 -9.16
CA TYR A 172 12.81 7.44 -9.42
C TYR A 172 13.57 8.14 -8.28
N ALA A 173 12.99 9.19 -7.70
CA ALA A 173 13.59 9.93 -6.60
C ALA A 173 13.76 9.04 -5.35
N LEU A 174 12.73 8.26 -5.00
CA LEU A 174 12.80 7.29 -3.92
C LEU A 174 13.87 6.21 -4.18
N SER A 175 13.98 5.72 -5.42
CA SER A 175 15.01 4.75 -5.80
C SER A 175 16.43 5.27 -5.48
N HIS A 176 16.70 6.54 -5.78
CA HIS A 176 17.97 7.20 -5.42
C HIS A 176 18.14 7.41 -3.92
N ALA A 177 17.08 7.84 -3.21
CA ALA A 177 17.14 8.02 -1.76
C ALA A 177 17.48 6.71 -1.03
N CYS A 178 16.92 5.58 -1.49
CA CYS A 178 17.28 4.25 -1.01
C CYS A 178 18.73 3.87 -1.38
N ASN A 179 19.16 4.14 -2.61
CA ASN A 179 20.55 3.89 -3.04
C ASN A 179 21.56 4.67 -2.18
N ASP A 180 21.26 5.92 -1.84
CA ASP A 180 22.09 6.73 -0.96
C ASP A 180 22.11 6.19 0.47
N ALA A 181 20.99 5.72 0.99
CA ALA A 181 20.92 5.08 2.31
C ALA A 181 21.81 3.82 2.37
N LEU A 182 21.76 2.98 1.34
CA LEU A 182 22.63 1.79 1.22
C LEU A 182 24.10 2.15 1.05
N ALA A 183 24.42 3.25 0.35
CA ALA A 183 25.79 3.71 0.19
C ALA A 183 26.38 4.20 1.53
N ARG A 184 25.56 4.78 2.41
CA ARG A 184 25.97 5.21 3.76
C ARG A 184 26.26 4.02 4.67
N ASP A 185 25.43 2.98 4.61
CA ASP A 185 25.65 1.74 5.34
C ASP A 185 25.24 0.51 4.52
N PRO A 186 26.20 -0.16 3.84
CA PRO A 186 25.91 -1.31 3.00
C PRO A 186 25.62 -2.59 3.80
N LYS A 187 25.66 -2.55 5.14
CA LYS A 187 25.42 -3.71 6.00
C LYS A 187 23.97 -3.84 6.45
N VAL A 188 23.14 -2.82 6.21
CA VAL A 188 21.72 -2.90 6.53
C VAL A 188 21.09 -4.07 5.75
N GLU A 189 20.10 -4.70 6.36
CA GLU A 189 19.34 -5.84 5.83
C GLU A 189 17.92 -5.42 5.42
N GLY A 190 17.56 -4.16 5.69
CA GLY A 190 16.31 -3.56 5.29
C GLY A 190 16.37 -2.03 5.26
N LEU A 191 15.34 -1.42 4.69
CA LEU A 191 15.15 0.03 4.69
C LEU A 191 13.75 0.37 5.20
N TRP A 192 13.70 1.30 6.14
CA TRP A 192 12.50 1.97 6.59
C TRP A 192 12.26 3.20 5.75
N LEU A 193 11.08 3.31 5.15
CA LEU A 193 10.66 4.47 4.38
C LEU A 193 9.59 5.21 5.17
N GLU A 194 9.93 6.43 5.59
CA GLU A 194 9.02 7.31 6.33
C GLU A 194 7.73 7.56 5.53
N LYS A 195 6.57 7.52 6.20
CA LYS A 195 5.22 7.61 5.59
C LYS A 195 4.93 6.60 4.47
N HIS A 196 5.61 5.45 4.47
CA HIS A 196 5.45 4.48 3.38
C HIS A 196 5.48 3.02 3.84
N GLY A 197 6.58 2.51 4.37
CA GLY A 197 6.66 1.09 4.71
C GLY A 197 8.08 0.55 4.90
N LEU A 198 8.23 -0.75 4.69
CA LEU A 198 9.47 -1.49 4.96
C LEU A 198 9.93 -2.26 3.72
N PHE A 199 11.25 -2.28 3.51
CA PHE A 199 11.92 -3.16 2.58
C PHE A 199 12.83 -4.13 3.34
N THR A 200 12.86 -5.38 2.92
CA THR A 200 13.88 -6.37 3.30
C THR A 200 14.52 -6.98 2.07
N PHE A 201 15.76 -7.43 2.19
CA PHE A 201 16.48 -8.00 1.07
C PHE A 201 17.54 -9.00 1.51
N ALA A 202 17.64 -10.12 0.79
CA ALA A 202 18.56 -11.20 1.11
C ALA A 202 18.90 -12.05 -0.14
N GLU A 203 19.87 -12.95 0.00
CA GLU A 203 20.29 -13.83 -1.09
C GLU A 203 19.29 -14.96 -1.39
N THR A 204 18.39 -15.27 -0.46
CA THR A 204 17.36 -16.29 -0.65
C THR A 204 15.96 -15.74 -0.39
N ALA A 205 14.95 -16.33 -1.06
CA ALA A 205 13.54 -15.99 -0.84
C ALA A 205 13.12 -16.21 0.62
N ARG A 206 13.68 -17.22 1.27
CA ARG A 206 13.41 -17.54 2.67
C ARG A 206 13.93 -16.44 3.58
N ASP A 207 15.21 -16.10 3.44
CA ASP A 207 15.84 -15.13 4.34
C ASP A 207 15.19 -13.74 4.17
N SER A 208 14.87 -13.32 2.95
CA SER A 208 14.20 -12.04 2.69
C SER A 208 12.81 -11.98 3.35
N TYR A 209 12.04 -13.06 3.24
CA TYR A 209 10.72 -13.19 3.87
C TYR A 209 10.83 -13.28 5.41
N GLU A 210 11.72 -14.11 5.94
CA GLU A 210 11.90 -14.27 7.38
C GLU A 210 12.44 -12.97 8.03
N LEU A 211 13.26 -12.19 7.32
CA LEU A 211 13.63 -10.83 7.75
C LEU A 211 12.43 -9.89 7.80
N MET A 212 11.52 -9.95 6.81
CA MET A 212 10.29 -9.14 6.84
C MET A 212 9.46 -9.47 8.08
N ILE A 213 9.26 -10.77 8.35
CA ILE A 213 8.56 -11.25 9.54
C ILE A 213 9.26 -10.79 10.82
N GLU A 214 10.58 -10.94 10.90
CA GLU A 214 11.38 -10.52 12.05
C GLU A 214 11.22 -9.01 12.32
N PHE A 215 11.37 -8.18 11.29
CA PHE A 215 11.37 -6.72 11.43
C PHE A 215 9.98 -6.15 11.72
N VAL A 216 8.92 -6.74 11.16
CA VAL A 216 7.56 -6.38 11.55
C VAL A 216 7.29 -6.82 12.99
N THR A 217 7.72 -8.02 13.37
CA THR A 217 7.58 -8.50 14.77
C THR A 217 8.30 -7.60 15.76
N ALA A 218 9.49 -7.10 15.43
CA ALA A 218 10.21 -6.16 16.29
C ALA A 218 9.44 -4.84 16.52
N ALA A 219 8.73 -4.35 15.49
CA ALA A 219 7.86 -3.19 15.62
C ALA A 219 6.62 -3.50 16.50
N GLU A 220 6.00 -4.67 16.33
CA GLU A 220 4.90 -5.14 17.20
C GLU A 220 5.36 -5.24 18.67
N GLU A 221 6.51 -5.86 18.92
CA GLU A 221 7.07 -6.02 20.26
C GLU A 221 7.41 -4.67 20.91
N PHE A 222 7.93 -3.72 20.13
CA PHE A 222 8.21 -2.36 20.59
C PHE A 222 6.94 -1.63 21.02
N LEU A 223 5.86 -1.70 20.23
CA LEU A 223 4.56 -1.13 20.58
C LEU A 223 3.96 -1.83 21.81
N ALA A 224 4.00 -3.17 21.85
CA ALA A 224 3.49 -3.96 22.96
C ALA A 224 4.23 -3.65 24.28
N ALA A 225 5.54 -3.42 24.24
CA ALA A 225 6.33 -3.00 25.40
C ALA A 225 5.90 -1.63 25.97
N LYS A 226 5.21 -0.81 25.17
CA LYS A 226 4.60 0.47 25.58
C LYS A 226 3.11 0.32 25.96
N GLY A 227 2.58 -0.91 25.98
CA GLY A 227 1.17 -1.18 26.26
C GLY A 227 0.25 -0.88 25.07
N ILE A 228 0.80 -0.81 23.86
CA ILE A 228 0.06 -0.50 22.63
C ILE A 228 -0.05 -1.78 21.83
N GLU A 229 -1.26 -2.29 21.66
CA GLU A 229 -1.53 -3.48 20.86
C GLU A 229 -1.94 -3.06 19.46
N VAL A 230 -1.24 -3.60 18.45
CA VAL A 230 -1.73 -3.57 17.06
C VAL A 230 -2.73 -4.71 16.94
N GLU A 231 -4.03 -4.36 16.99
CA GLU A 231 -5.11 -5.33 16.90
C GLU A 231 -4.97 -6.15 15.60
N ALA A 232 -5.12 -7.47 15.67
CA ALA A 232 -5.19 -8.32 14.49
C ALA A 232 -6.47 -8.03 13.67
N PRO A 233 -6.55 -8.46 12.40
CA PRO A 233 -7.79 -8.41 11.62
C PRO A 233 -8.94 -9.09 12.36
N GLN A 234 -10.11 -8.46 12.34
CA GLN A 234 -11.26 -8.85 13.18
C GLN A 234 -12.45 -9.21 12.30
N THR A 235 -13.17 -10.27 12.67
CA THR A 235 -14.44 -10.58 12.01
C THR A 235 -15.50 -9.55 12.39
N ASN A 236 -16.23 -9.05 11.39
CA ASN A 236 -17.39 -8.19 11.61
C ASN A 236 -18.40 -8.85 12.59
N ASP A 237 -18.72 -8.15 13.68
CA ASP A 237 -19.54 -8.68 14.79
C ASP A 237 -20.89 -7.95 14.96
N ALA A 238 -21.19 -6.97 14.11
CA ALA A 238 -22.47 -6.26 14.11
C ALA A 238 -23.20 -6.36 12.75
N PRO A 239 -24.55 -6.38 12.75
CA PRO A 239 -25.31 -6.35 11.51
C PRO A 239 -25.23 -4.97 10.84
N MET A 240 -25.37 -4.97 9.52
CA MET A 240 -25.50 -3.73 8.74
C MET A 240 -26.81 -3.02 9.07
N PRO A 241 -26.84 -1.69 9.25
CA PRO A 241 -28.07 -0.93 9.38
C PRO A 241 -28.79 -0.84 8.02
N GLU A 242 -29.67 -1.80 7.74
CA GLU A 242 -30.31 -2.03 6.42
C GLU A 242 -31.02 -0.80 5.85
N GLU A 243 -31.81 -0.08 6.65
CA GLU A 243 -32.57 1.08 6.17
C GLU A 243 -31.65 2.23 5.71
N LEU A 244 -30.58 2.48 6.48
CA LEU A 244 -29.60 3.50 6.14
C LEU A 244 -28.75 3.08 4.94
N ALA A 245 -28.35 1.80 4.89
CA ALA A 245 -27.61 1.25 3.77
C ALA A 245 -28.42 1.37 2.46
N ALA A 246 -29.71 1.05 2.49
CA ALA A 246 -30.60 1.20 1.34
C ALA A 246 -30.72 2.66 0.89
N ALA A 247 -30.92 3.60 1.83
CA ALA A 247 -30.98 5.03 1.52
C ALA A 247 -29.66 5.58 0.96
N LEU A 248 -28.52 5.09 1.47
CA LEU A 248 -27.19 5.44 0.97
C LEU A 248 -26.97 4.93 -0.46
N ILE A 249 -27.32 3.67 -0.74
CA ILE A 249 -27.22 3.08 -2.08
C ILE A 249 -28.08 3.87 -3.09
N GLU A 250 -29.33 4.19 -2.72
CA GLU A 250 -30.23 4.97 -3.57
C GLU A 250 -29.67 6.37 -3.87
N ALA A 251 -29.17 7.07 -2.85
CA ALA A 251 -28.59 8.40 -3.01
C ALA A 251 -27.31 8.38 -3.87
N LEU A 252 -26.44 7.38 -3.69
CA LEU A 252 -25.23 7.19 -4.52
C LEU A 252 -25.59 6.85 -5.97
N ALA A 253 -26.58 5.97 -6.19
CA ALA A 253 -27.07 5.62 -7.52
C ALA A 253 -27.65 6.85 -8.25
N ALA A 254 -28.35 7.72 -7.53
CA ALA A 254 -28.88 8.97 -8.09
C ALA A 254 -27.78 9.97 -8.50
N GLN A 255 -26.62 9.98 -7.81
CA GLN A 255 -25.46 10.77 -8.25
C GLN A 255 -24.74 10.18 -9.46
N GLY A 256 -24.78 8.85 -9.63
CA GLY A 256 -24.27 8.14 -10.80
C GLY A 256 -22.73 8.00 -10.88
N ALA A 257 -21.97 8.65 -10.00
CA ALA A 257 -20.50 8.58 -9.98
C ALA A 257 -19.94 7.16 -9.75
N LEU A 258 -20.68 6.34 -9.01
CA LEU A 258 -20.37 4.91 -8.77
C LEU A 258 -21.20 3.96 -9.67
N GLY A 259 -21.80 4.49 -10.74
CA GLY A 259 -22.73 3.74 -11.59
C GLY A 259 -24.14 3.67 -11.02
N THR A 260 -25.02 2.94 -11.71
CA THR A 260 -26.46 2.84 -11.38
C THR A 260 -26.77 1.84 -10.28
N ALA A 261 -25.80 1.01 -9.89
CA ALA A 261 -25.94 -0.02 -8.86
C ALA A 261 -24.66 -0.05 -7.99
N PRO A 262 -24.41 1.00 -7.19
CA PRO A 262 -23.27 1.02 -6.29
C PRO A 262 -23.39 -0.08 -5.23
N ALA A 263 -22.24 -0.59 -4.79
CA ALA A 263 -22.13 -1.59 -3.74
C ALA A 263 -21.58 -0.98 -2.45
N VAL A 264 -21.96 -1.57 -1.33
CA VAL A 264 -21.50 -1.18 0.00
C VAL A 264 -21.00 -2.40 0.78
N ASP A 265 -19.92 -2.24 1.53
CA ASP A 265 -19.36 -3.25 2.44
C ASP A 265 -19.37 -2.68 3.85
N PHE A 266 -20.28 -3.16 4.70
CA PHE A 266 -20.39 -2.71 6.09
C PHE A 266 -19.46 -3.51 7.01
N ARG A 267 -18.73 -2.79 7.86
CA ARG A 267 -17.91 -3.39 8.92
C ARG A 267 -18.05 -2.67 10.25
N SER A 268 -18.12 -3.46 11.30
CA SER A 268 -18.07 -3.05 12.69
C SER A 268 -17.33 -4.13 13.46
N THR A 269 -16.18 -3.74 13.98
CA THR A 269 -15.31 -4.56 14.81
C THR A 269 -14.93 -3.74 16.05
N PRO A 270 -14.39 -4.36 17.11
CA PRO A 270 -13.87 -3.61 18.26
C PRO A 270 -12.87 -2.50 17.87
N ALA A 271 -11.94 -2.76 16.95
CA ALA A 271 -10.97 -1.77 16.47
C ALA A 271 -11.65 -0.59 15.74
N ILE A 272 -12.61 -0.90 14.87
CA ILE A 272 -13.40 0.12 14.14
C ILE A 272 -14.18 0.98 15.11
N ARG A 273 -14.90 0.37 16.07
CA ARG A 273 -15.69 1.13 17.06
C ARG A 273 -14.81 1.96 17.98
N ARG A 274 -13.60 1.49 18.31
CA ARG A 274 -12.60 2.26 19.05
C ARG A 274 -12.14 3.49 18.27
N TYR A 275 -11.80 3.33 16.99
CA TYR A 275 -11.42 4.45 16.11
C TYR A 275 -12.56 5.48 16.02
N LEU A 276 -13.78 5.01 15.74
CA LEU A 276 -14.99 5.82 15.64
C LEU A 276 -15.45 6.45 16.97
N GLY A 277 -14.94 5.95 18.10
CA GLY A 277 -15.22 6.46 19.44
C GLY A 277 -14.26 7.55 19.91
N ARG A 278 -13.23 7.91 19.12
CA ARG A 278 -12.27 8.95 19.49
C ARG A 278 -12.93 10.33 19.51
N GLU A 279 -12.68 11.11 20.56
CA GLU A 279 -13.29 12.45 20.74
C GLU A 279 -12.96 13.41 19.60
N ASN A 280 -11.78 13.27 18.98
CA ASN A 280 -11.31 14.08 17.87
C ASN A 280 -11.55 13.45 16.49
N LEU A 281 -12.46 12.47 16.35
CA LEU A 281 -12.70 11.73 15.10
C LEU A 281 -12.82 12.63 13.86
N ALA A 282 -13.57 13.73 13.95
CA ALA A 282 -13.80 14.62 12.82
C ALA A 282 -12.51 15.32 12.31
N GLU A 283 -11.55 15.58 13.20
CA GLU A 283 -10.24 16.12 12.83
C GLU A 283 -9.31 15.00 12.37
N LEU A 284 -9.30 13.87 13.09
CA LEU A 284 -8.48 12.71 12.80
C LEU A 284 -8.75 12.11 11.42
N ALA A 285 -10.03 11.95 11.06
CA ALA A 285 -10.48 11.42 9.78
C ALA A 285 -10.12 12.33 8.58
N MET A 286 -9.72 13.58 8.83
CA MET A 286 -9.34 14.55 7.81
C MET A 286 -7.82 14.65 7.60
N ARG A 287 -7.01 13.92 8.38
CA ARG A 287 -5.54 14.01 8.30
C ARG A 287 -4.94 13.36 7.06
N GLY A 288 -5.69 12.50 6.37
CA GLY A 288 -5.22 11.78 5.18
C GLY A 288 -5.21 10.27 5.38
N THR A 289 -4.42 9.57 4.57
CA THR A 289 -4.38 8.11 4.51
C THR A 289 -2.98 7.55 4.74
N ALA A 290 -2.88 6.31 5.21
CA ALA A 290 -1.60 5.69 5.60
C ALA A 290 -0.66 5.38 4.42
N THR A 291 -1.18 5.07 3.22
CA THR A 291 -0.33 4.69 2.07
C THR A 291 -0.90 5.20 0.73
N PRO A 292 -0.10 5.17 -0.36
CA PRO A 292 -0.58 5.44 -1.72
C PRO A 292 -1.79 4.59 -2.12
N ASP A 293 -1.75 3.30 -1.80
CA ASP A 293 -2.82 2.35 -2.10
C ASP A 293 -4.13 2.67 -1.37
N HIS A 294 -4.06 3.36 -0.22
CA HIS A 294 -5.24 3.86 0.45
C HIS A 294 -5.83 5.04 -0.33
N VAL A 295 -5.07 6.11 -0.59
CA VAL A 295 -5.67 7.33 -1.18
C VAL A 295 -6.34 7.07 -2.53
N ILE A 296 -5.77 6.22 -3.39
CA ILE A 296 -6.39 5.93 -4.70
C ILE A 296 -7.66 5.09 -4.62
N ARG A 297 -7.89 4.35 -3.52
CA ARG A 297 -9.06 3.47 -3.37
C ARG A 297 -10.12 4.02 -2.42
N ILE A 298 -9.71 4.73 -1.37
CA ILE A 298 -10.59 5.24 -0.33
C ILE A 298 -10.70 6.77 -0.28
N LYS A 299 -10.01 7.50 -1.17
CA LYS A 299 -9.98 8.97 -1.24
C LYS A 299 -9.32 9.62 0.00
N PRO A 300 -8.99 10.92 -0.05
CA PRO A 300 -8.23 11.60 1.03
C PRO A 300 -8.97 11.72 2.36
N PHE A 301 -10.31 11.70 2.36
CA PHE A 301 -11.12 11.83 3.57
C PHE A 301 -12.48 11.16 3.40
N PRO A 302 -13.15 10.76 4.49
CA PRO A 302 -14.44 10.09 4.43
C PRO A 302 -15.63 11.07 4.47
N MET A 303 -16.82 10.56 4.17
CA MET A 303 -18.09 11.16 4.59
C MET A 303 -18.46 10.63 5.99
N ILE A 304 -19.08 11.46 6.84
CA ILE A 304 -19.53 11.04 8.18
C ILE A 304 -21.07 11.05 8.22
N LEU A 305 -21.67 9.90 8.52
CA LEU A 305 -23.11 9.76 8.75
C LEU A 305 -23.40 9.48 10.23
N GLU A 306 -24.53 9.96 10.71
CA GLU A 306 -25.07 9.67 12.03
C GLU A 306 -26.16 8.60 11.91
N ALA A 307 -26.38 7.80 12.96
CA ALA A 307 -27.39 6.74 12.95
C ALA A 307 -28.83 7.24 12.69
N GLY A 308 -29.10 8.52 12.96
CA GLY A 308 -30.40 9.16 12.72
C GLY A 308 -30.52 9.94 11.41
N ASP A 309 -29.51 9.90 10.53
CA ASP A 309 -29.60 10.56 9.23
C ASP A 309 -30.64 9.88 8.32
N ASP A 310 -31.57 10.67 7.80
CA ASP A 310 -32.55 10.23 6.80
C ASP A 310 -32.02 10.42 5.36
N ALA A 311 -32.80 10.01 4.36
CA ALA A 311 -32.43 10.13 2.96
C ALA A 311 -32.11 11.59 2.53
N ALA A 312 -32.79 12.57 3.12
CA ALA A 312 -32.54 13.98 2.84
C ALA A 312 -31.20 14.45 3.45
N ALA A 313 -30.88 13.98 4.66
CA ALA A 313 -29.59 14.23 5.30
C ALA A 313 -28.44 13.57 4.53
N ILE A 314 -28.59 12.32 4.09
CA ILE A 314 -27.59 11.63 3.26
C ILE A 314 -27.34 12.40 1.96
N THR A 315 -28.41 12.79 1.25
CA THR A 315 -28.30 13.56 0.00
C THR A 315 -27.55 14.88 0.21
N ARG A 316 -27.86 15.59 1.30
CA ARG A 316 -27.17 16.84 1.65
C ARG A 316 -25.69 16.60 1.96
N LYS A 317 -25.36 15.59 2.76
CA LYS A 317 -23.97 15.26 3.13
C LYS A 317 -23.13 14.79 1.93
N LEU A 318 -23.75 14.11 0.96
CA LEU A 318 -23.09 13.78 -0.31
C LEU A 318 -22.76 15.05 -1.12
N ALA A 319 -23.65 16.05 -1.14
CA ALA A 319 -23.35 17.34 -1.77
C ALA A 319 -22.24 18.11 -1.04
N GLU A 320 -22.28 18.15 0.30
CA GLU A 320 -21.22 18.76 1.13
C GLU A 320 -19.85 18.09 0.93
N TYR A 321 -19.83 16.75 0.81
CA TYR A 321 -18.63 16.01 0.47
C TYR A 321 -18.09 16.41 -0.91
N ALA A 322 -18.97 16.50 -1.91
CA ALA A 322 -18.59 16.87 -3.26
C ALA A 322 -18.01 18.30 -3.34
N ASP A 323 -18.63 19.25 -2.63
CA ASP A 323 -18.13 20.63 -2.50
C ASP A 323 -16.75 20.67 -1.82
N ARG A 324 -16.55 19.88 -0.76
CA ARG A 324 -15.26 19.76 -0.07
C ARG A 324 -14.19 19.19 -0.99
N TYR A 325 -14.52 18.14 -1.75
CA TYR A 325 -13.59 17.52 -2.71
C TYR A 325 -13.21 18.50 -3.82
N ALA A 326 -14.17 19.25 -4.35
CA ALA A 326 -13.91 20.29 -5.34
C ALA A 326 -13.00 21.42 -4.77
N ALA A 327 -13.23 21.83 -3.52
CA ALA A 327 -12.37 22.79 -2.85
C ALA A 327 -10.94 22.26 -2.61
N TYR A 328 -10.81 20.99 -2.24
CA TYR A 328 -9.51 20.31 -2.12
C TYR A 328 -8.77 20.27 -3.46
N PHE A 329 -9.46 19.93 -4.55
CA PHE A 329 -8.88 19.98 -5.89
C PHE A 329 -8.44 21.39 -6.28
N ALA A 330 -9.30 22.40 -6.08
CA ALA A 330 -9.00 23.79 -6.45
C ALA A 330 -7.81 24.39 -5.68
N ARG A 331 -7.57 23.96 -4.43
CA ARG A 331 -6.41 24.40 -3.63
C ARG A 331 -5.09 23.79 -4.11
N ASN A 332 -5.11 22.51 -4.51
CA ASN A 332 -3.89 21.75 -4.75
C ASN A 332 -3.50 21.66 -6.23
N ALA A 333 -4.47 21.58 -7.15
CA ALA A 333 -4.21 21.46 -8.59
C ALA A 333 -3.27 22.53 -9.18
N PRO A 334 -3.28 23.82 -8.74
CA PRO A 334 -2.32 24.81 -9.22
C PRO A 334 -0.86 24.56 -8.84
N ASN A 335 -0.60 23.72 -7.82
CA ASN A 335 0.73 23.39 -7.32
C ASN A 335 1.28 22.07 -7.91
N ALA A 336 0.44 21.30 -8.60
CA ALA A 336 0.84 20.04 -9.20
C ALA A 336 1.85 20.26 -10.34
N SER A 337 2.73 19.29 -10.55
CA SER A 337 3.76 19.31 -11.60
C SER A 337 3.19 19.36 -13.02
N GLU A 338 1.97 18.87 -13.20
CA GLU A 338 1.25 18.85 -14.47
C GLU A 338 -0.24 19.18 -14.29
N PRO A 339 -0.93 19.67 -15.35
CA PRO A 339 -2.37 19.93 -15.29
C PRO A 339 -3.16 18.67 -14.92
N LYS A 340 -3.98 18.76 -13.87
CA LYS A 340 -4.85 17.67 -13.41
C LYS A 340 -6.30 17.90 -13.83
N THR A 341 -7.04 16.81 -14.03
CA THR A 341 -8.51 16.81 -14.17
C THR A 341 -9.09 16.23 -12.90
N MET A 342 -10.06 16.91 -12.30
CA MET A 342 -10.71 16.46 -11.07
C MET A 342 -11.34 15.08 -11.25
N LEU A 343 -11.05 14.15 -10.34
CA LEU A 343 -11.70 12.85 -10.28
C LEU A 343 -13.16 12.99 -9.84
N ASP A 344 -13.95 11.91 -9.89
CA ASP A 344 -15.33 11.97 -9.42
C ASP A 344 -15.38 12.39 -7.94
N PRO A 345 -16.33 13.25 -7.55
CA PRO A 345 -16.38 13.78 -6.19
C PRO A 345 -17.24 12.92 -5.26
N ALA A 346 -17.47 11.63 -5.55
CA ALA A 346 -18.23 10.75 -4.66
C ALA A 346 -17.34 10.15 -3.57
N PRO A 347 -17.84 9.97 -2.34
CA PRO A 347 -17.07 9.31 -1.29
C PRO A 347 -16.80 7.84 -1.63
N ARG A 348 -15.70 7.32 -1.08
CA ARG A 348 -15.40 5.87 -1.07
C ARG A 348 -15.54 5.26 0.31
N VAL A 349 -15.79 6.10 1.31
CA VAL A 349 -15.83 5.74 2.72
C VAL A 349 -16.96 6.51 3.38
N VAL A 350 -17.73 5.80 4.21
CA VAL A 350 -18.58 6.41 5.21
C VAL A 350 -18.17 5.94 6.60
N LEU A 351 -17.93 6.88 7.50
CA LEU A 351 -17.78 6.61 8.93
C LEU A 351 -19.10 6.86 9.64
N MET A 352 -19.48 5.96 10.55
CA MET A 352 -20.65 6.12 11.41
C MET A 352 -20.27 5.98 12.89
N PRO A 353 -20.09 7.11 13.60
CA PRO A 353 -19.73 7.11 15.01
C PRO A 353 -20.61 6.15 15.84
N GLY A 354 -19.98 5.25 16.60
CA GLY A 354 -20.66 4.27 17.44
C GLY A 354 -21.36 3.11 16.72
N VAL A 355 -21.38 3.06 15.39
CA VAL A 355 -22.03 2.00 14.60
C VAL A 355 -21.02 1.15 13.84
N GLY A 356 -20.22 1.77 12.97
CA GLY A 356 -19.33 1.07 12.05
C GLY A 356 -18.92 1.94 10.88
N LEU A 357 -18.47 1.32 9.79
CA LEU A 357 -18.08 1.99 8.57
C LEU A 357 -18.62 1.28 7.33
N PHE A 358 -18.69 2.01 6.22
CA PHE A 358 -19.00 1.47 4.90
C PHE A 358 -17.86 1.77 3.93
N GLY A 359 -17.35 0.70 3.30
CA GLY A 359 -16.63 0.83 2.03
C GLY A 359 -17.63 1.00 0.89
N LEU A 360 -17.41 1.97 0.02
CA LEU A 360 -18.29 2.26 -1.13
C LEU A 360 -17.56 1.97 -2.45
N GLY A 361 -18.23 1.33 -3.40
CA GLY A 361 -17.63 1.04 -4.69
C GLY A 361 -18.65 0.91 -5.82
N ALA A 362 -18.16 0.90 -7.06
CA ALA A 362 -18.99 0.69 -8.25
C ALA A 362 -19.45 -0.77 -8.41
N ASN A 363 -18.91 -1.68 -7.61
CA ASN A 363 -19.25 -3.09 -7.55
C ASN A 363 -18.76 -3.70 -6.22
N ASP A 364 -19.17 -4.94 -5.93
CA ASP A 364 -18.84 -5.64 -4.69
C ASP A 364 -17.33 -5.70 -4.43
N LYS A 365 -16.52 -6.00 -5.45
CA LYS A 365 -15.05 -6.08 -5.33
C LYS A 365 -14.49 -4.74 -4.84
N ALA A 366 -14.88 -3.62 -5.46
CA ALA A 366 -14.41 -2.29 -5.07
C ALA A 366 -14.86 -1.91 -3.66
N SER A 367 -16.10 -2.22 -3.29
CA SER A 367 -16.61 -1.93 -1.94
C SER A 367 -15.89 -2.73 -0.84
N ARG A 368 -15.59 -4.01 -1.09
CA ARG A 368 -14.82 -4.87 -0.17
C ARG A 368 -13.39 -4.38 0.00
N ILE A 369 -12.73 -4.01 -1.09
CA ILE A 369 -11.37 -3.43 -1.03
C ILE A 369 -11.36 -2.15 -0.17
N ALA A 370 -12.35 -1.28 -0.35
CA ALA A 370 -12.49 -0.10 0.51
C ALA A 370 -12.71 -0.50 1.98
N GLY A 371 -13.54 -1.52 2.25
CA GLY A 371 -13.75 -2.06 3.60
C GLY A 371 -12.48 -2.62 4.25
N ASP A 372 -11.68 -3.39 3.51
CA ASP A 372 -10.42 -3.97 3.97
C ASP A 372 -9.41 -2.87 4.36
N LEU A 373 -9.25 -1.87 3.50
CA LEU A 373 -8.38 -0.72 3.76
C LEU A 373 -8.86 0.11 4.95
N LEU A 374 -10.17 0.24 5.14
CA LEU A 374 -10.74 0.97 6.28
C LEU A 374 -10.57 0.24 7.60
N GLU A 375 -10.71 -1.08 7.59
CA GLU A 375 -10.42 -1.90 8.76
C GLU A 375 -8.94 -1.79 9.14
N GLN A 376 -8.03 -1.84 8.15
CA GLN A 376 -6.61 -1.58 8.41
C GLN A 376 -6.37 -0.17 8.93
N THR A 377 -7.00 0.84 8.32
CA THR A 377 -6.90 2.25 8.75
C THR A 377 -7.30 2.41 10.22
N ALA A 378 -8.40 1.79 10.66
CA ALA A 378 -8.83 1.86 12.06
C ALA A 378 -7.75 1.31 13.02
N ARG A 379 -7.11 0.19 12.65
CA ARG A 379 -6.05 -0.46 13.45
C ARG A 379 -4.76 0.37 13.47
N ILE A 380 -4.33 0.87 12.31
CA ILE A 380 -3.17 1.78 12.17
C ILE A 380 -3.38 3.03 13.01
N VAL A 381 -4.51 3.73 12.80
CA VAL A 381 -4.80 5.00 13.46
C VAL A 381 -4.94 4.81 14.97
N ASN A 382 -5.55 3.72 15.43
CA ASN A 382 -5.63 3.44 16.85
C ASN A 382 -4.23 3.31 17.48
N ALA A 383 -3.39 2.44 16.92
CA ALA A 383 -2.04 2.23 17.43
C ALA A 383 -1.17 3.49 17.32
N ALA A 384 -1.31 4.25 16.23
CA ALA A 384 -0.59 5.49 15.99
C ALA A 384 -0.96 6.60 17.00
N GLU A 385 -2.25 6.80 17.27
CA GLU A 385 -2.72 7.79 18.25
C GLU A 385 -2.47 7.34 19.71
N ASP A 386 -2.30 6.04 19.97
CA ASP A 386 -1.89 5.56 21.30
C ASP A 386 -0.38 5.75 21.54
N TYR A 387 0.42 5.67 20.47
CA TYR A 387 1.86 5.89 20.52
C TYR A 387 2.22 7.37 20.60
N GLY A 388 1.61 8.17 19.73
CA GLY A 388 1.90 9.59 19.60
C GLY A 388 0.79 10.29 18.83
N ARG A 389 1.02 10.51 17.54
CA ARG A 389 0.06 11.18 16.65
C ARG A 389 0.11 10.56 15.27
N PHE A 390 -1.02 10.12 14.76
CA PHE A 390 -1.20 9.79 13.35
C PHE A 390 -1.02 11.06 12.50
N ALA A 391 0.10 11.12 11.80
CA ALA A 391 0.56 12.22 10.98
C ALA A 391 1.04 11.66 9.62
N PRO A 392 0.12 11.27 8.72
CA PRO A 392 0.50 10.83 7.37
C PRO A 392 1.09 12.00 6.56
N ILE A 393 1.40 11.77 5.29
CA ILE A 393 1.85 12.81 4.36
C ILE A 393 0.93 14.04 4.34
N SER A 394 1.48 15.20 3.99
CA SER A 394 0.74 16.47 3.95
C SER A 394 -0.38 16.47 2.90
N GLU A 395 -1.32 17.42 2.97
CA GLU A 395 -2.41 17.55 1.99
C GLU A 395 -1.90 17.66 0.54
N GLY A 396 -0.79 18.39 0.32
CA GLY A 396 -0.21 18.55 -1.01
C GLY A 396 0.38 17.24 -1.54
N GLU A 397 1.15 16.53 -0.71
CA GLU A 397 1.72 15.22 -1.05
C GLU A 397 0.62 14.17 -1.25
N LEU A 398 -0.45 14.21 -0.45
CA LEU A 398 -1.62 13.36 -0.59
C LEU A 398 -2.35 13.62 -1.91
N PHE A 399 -2.45 14.89 -2.32
CA PHE A 399 -3.00 15.27 -3.62
C PHE A 399 -2.14 14.76 -4.77
N ASP A 400 -0.83 14.96 -4.69
CA ASP A 400 0.09 14.46 -5.71
C ASP A 400 -0.02 12.93 -5.85
N MET A 401 -0.17 12.21 -4.73
CA MET A 401 -0.39 10.77 -4.70
C MET A 401 -1.73 10.33 -5.28
N GLU A 402 -2.83 10.98 -4.90
CA GLU A 402 -4.16 10.67 -5.43
C GLU A 402 -4.22 10.89 -6.94
N TYR A 403 -3.62 11.98 -7.42
CA TYR A 403 -3.64 12.38 -8.83
C TYR A 403 -2.41 11.88 -9.61
N TRP A 404 -1.65 10.95 -9.02
CA TRP A 404 -0.52 10.33 -9.69
C TRP A 404 -1.00 9.36 -10.76
N SER A 405 -0.67 9.63 -12.03
CA SER A 405 -1.17 8.88 -13.17
C SER A 405 -0.78 7.39 -13.13
N LEU A 406 0.39 7.08 -12.56
CA LEU A 406 0.89 5.71 -12.44
C LEU A 406 0.11 4.90 -11.41
N GLU A 407 -0.23 5.52 -10.27
CA GLU A 407 -1.01 4.88 -9.22
C GLU A 407 -2.48 4.72 -9.65
N GLN A 408 -3.06 5.75 -10.29
CA GLN A 408 -4.40 5.71 -10.88
C GLN A 408 -4.55 4.61 -11.95
N ALA A 409 -3.47 4.24 -12.65
CA ALA A 409 -3.51 3.15 -13.62
C ALA A 409 -3.86 1.80 -12.99
N LYS A 410 -3.60 1.60 -11.68
CA LYS A 410 -3.97 0.38 -10.95
C LYS A 410 -5.48 0.18 -10.84
N LEU A 411 -6.28 1.24 -10.98
CA LEU A 411 -7.75 1.19 -10.89
C LEU A 411 -8.43 0.79 -12.20
N LYS A 412 -7.72 0.81 -13.33
CA LYS A 412 -8.26 0.55 -14.66
C LYS A 412 -8.32 -0.95 -15.02
N ASN A 413 -7.79 -1.81 -14.14
CA ASN A 413 -7.58 -3.24 -14.38
C ASN A 413 -8.51 -4.12 -13.53
#